data_AF-A0A7K5BB57-F1
#
_entry.id   AF-A0A7K5BB57-F1
#
_cell.length_a   1.000
_cell.length_b   1.000
_cell.length_c   1.000
_cell.angle_alpha   90.00
_cell.angle_beta   90.00
_cell.angle_gamma   90.00
#
_symmetry.space_group_name_H-M   'P 1'
#
loop_
_entity.id
_entity.type
_entity.pdbx_description
1 polymer ?
#
loop_
_entity_poly.entity_id
_entity_poly.type
_entity_poly.pdbx_seq_one_letter_code
_entity_poly.pdbx_strand_id
1 'polypeptide(L)'
;DSSEIKEEIQRKDDRLLTLLKDIYVESKDPPVRVKDEGSAQLPCKQEEKRLTKLGHFGALDVKKVSKGKISIVEALTLLNNHKLHPQIWTAEKIAAEYSLELKDVNSLLEFFIPFTIEEFPKETKKAIKS
;
A
#
# COMPACT_ATOMS: atom_id res chain seq x y z
N ASP A 1 7.59 50.30 -39.14
CA ASP A 1 6.21 50.56 -38.68
C ASP A 1 5.66 49.50 -37.72
N SER A 2 5.41 48.24 -38.11
CA SER A 2 4.78 47.25 -37.19
C SER A 2 5.72 46.63 -36.15
N SER A 3 7.03 46.64 -36.40
CA SER A 3 8.07 46.12 -35.49
C SER A 3 8.39 47.09 -34.35
N GLU A 4 8.52 48.39 -34.64
CA GLU A 4 8.81 49.43 -33.63
C GLU A 4 7.68 49.56 -32.61
N ILE A 5 6.42 49.41 -33.03
CA ILE A 5 5.25 49.42 -32.14
C ILE A 5 5.29 48.23 -31.17
N LYS A 6 5.72 47.04 -31.61
CA LYS A 6 5.85 45.87 -30.73
C LYS A 6 6.93 46.06 -29.68
N GLU A 7 8.05 46.68 -30.05
CA GLU A 7 9.14 46.98 -29.12
C GLU A 7 8.74 48.03 -28.08
N GLU A 8 7.93 49.03 -28.47
CA GLU A 8 7.39 50.03 -27.54
C GLU A 8 6.40 49.42 -26.54
N ILE A 9 5.53 48.49 -26.97
CA ILE A 9 4.56 47.80 -26.10
C ILE A 9 5.27 46.90 -25.06
N GLN A 10 6.39 46.29 -25.44
CA GLN A 10 7.16 45.43 -24.52
C GLN A 10 8.05 46.22 -23.56
N ARG A 11 8.28 47.51 -23.83
CA ARG A 11 9.07 48.38 -22.97
C ARG A 11 8.29 48.74 -21.71
N LYS A 12 9.00 48.78 -20.59
CA LYS A 12 8.43 49.21 -19.32
C LYS A 12 8.10 50.71 -19.36
N ASP A 13 6.86 51.06 -19.01
CA ASP A 13 6.42 52.45 -18.79
C ASP A 13 6.37 52.76 -17.29
N ASP A 14 7.29 53.60 -16.81
CA ASP A 14 7.40 53.98 -15.39
C ASP A 14 6.25 54.87 -14.91
N ARG A 15 5.61 55.63 -15.82
CA ARG A 15 4.44 56.45 -15.50
C ARG A 15 3.24 55.55 -15.24
N LEU A 16 3.00 54.57 -16.12
CA LEU A 16 1.95 53.57 -15.93
C LEU A 16 2.18 52.76 -14.65
N LEU A 17 3.43 52.36 -14.38
CA LEU A 17 3.79 51.63 -13.16
C LEU A 17 3.45 52.41 -11.88
N THR A 18 3.65 53.73 -11.89
CA THR A 18 3.32 54.60 -10.76
C THR A 18 1.81 54.63 -10.53
N LEU A 19 1.02 54.81 -11.60
CA LEU A 19 -0.44 54.82 -11.53
C LEU A 19 -1.02 53.48 -11.02
N LEU A 20 -0.43 52.35 -11.41
CA LEU A 20 -0.88 51.03 -10.95
C LEU A 20 -0.60 50.78 -9.46
N LYS A 21 0.44 51.40 -8.90
CA LYS A 21 0.74 51.30 -7.45
C LYS A 21 -0.25 52.08 -6.59
N ASP A 22 -0.80 53.17 -7.12
CA ASP A 22 -1.76 54.02 -6.41
C ASP A 22 -3.17 53.43 -6.39
N ILE A 23 -3.43 52.35 -7.14
CA ILE A 23 -4.72 51.67 -7.18
C ILE A 23 -4.74 50.55 -6.13
N TYR A 24 -5.55 50.74 -5.09
CA TYR A 24 -5.86 49.71 -4.10
C TYR A 24 -7.25 49.15 -4.35
N VAL A 25 -7.37 47.82 -4.45
CA VAL A 25 -8.66 47.14 -4.59
C VAL A 25 -8.92 46.33 -3.32
N GLU A 26 -10.02 46.65 -2.65
CA GLU A 26 -10.51 45.85 -1.53
C GLU A 26 -11.62 44.92 -2.03
N SER A 27 -11.32 43.62 -2.17
CA SER A 27 -12.36 42.62 -2.45
C SER A 27 -13.18 42.40 -1.17
N LYS A 28 -14.49 42.66 -1.26
CA LYS A 28 -15.47 42.36 -0.20
C LYS A 28 -16.12 41.00 -0.39
N ASP A 29 -15.65 40.22 -1.36
CA ASP A 29 -16.19 38.89 -1.61
C ASP A 29 -15.82 37.97 -0.45
N PRO A 30 -16.76 37.11 -0.01
CA PRO A 30 -16.43 36.09 0.97
C PRO A 30 -15.29 35.23 0.39
N PRO A 31 -14.28 34.87 1.20
CA PRO A 31 -13.17 34.08 0.72
C PRO A 31 -13.73 32.79 0.11
N VAL A 32 -13.51 32.61 -1.19
CA VAL A 32 -13.78 31.35 -1.85
C VAL A 32 -12.99 30.32 -1.08
N ARG A 33 -13.69 29.41 -0.39
CA ARG A 33 -13.08 28.23 0.18
C ARG A 33 -12.55 27.46 -1.00
N VAL A 34 -11.27 27.66 -1.32
CA VAL A 34 -10.53 26.73 -2.15
C VAL A 34 -10.68 25.43 -1.38
N LYS A 35 -11.51 24.52 -1.90
CA LYS A 35 -11.49 23.15 -1.38
C LYS A 35 -10.04 22.75 -1.56
N ASP A 36 -9.37 22.50 -0.45
CA ASP A 36 -8.06 21.88 -0.49
C ASP A 36 -8.30 20.47 -1.04
N GLU A 37 -8.35 20.39 -2.37
CA GLU A 37 -8.31 19.13 -3.11
C GLU A 37 -6.96 18.43 -2.88
N GLY A 38 -6.06 18.99 -2.06
CA GLY A 38 -4.97 18.26 -1.41
C GLY A 38 -5.44 17.17 -0.42
N SER A 39 -6.72 17.18 -0.02
CA SER A 39 -7.33 16.07 0.73
C SER A 39 -8.23 15.18 -0.11
N ALA A 40 -8.45 15.51 -1.40
CA ALA A 40 -8.97 14.52 -2.32
C ALA A 40 -7.89 13.44 -2.36
N GLN A 41 -8.16 12.28 -1.75
CA GLN A 41 -7.35 11.09 -1.96
C GLN A 41 -7.05 11.05 -3.45
N LEU A 42 -5.80 11.34 -3.83
CA LEU A 42 -5.29 10.99 -5.16
C LEU A 42 -5.86 9.61 -5.43
N PRO A 43 -6.55 9.35 -6.57
CA PRO A 43 -7.20 8.08 -6.79
C PRO A 43 -6.17 7.00 -6.53
N CYS A 44 -6.25 6.42 -5.33
CA CYS A 44 -5.28 5.46 -4.85
C CYS A 44 -5.50 4.33 -5.83
N LYS A 45 -4.47 4.01 -6.63
CA LYS A 45 -4.53 2.95 -7.65
C LYS A 45 -5.36 1.84 -7.02
N GLN A 46 -6.55 1.57 -7.57
CA GLN A 46 -7.47 0.63 -6.93
C GLN A 46 -6.72 -0.69 -6.80
N GLU A 47 -6.17 -0.95 -5.61
CA GLU A 47 -5.43 -2.17 -5.37
C GLU A 47 -6.46 -3.28 -5.47
N GLU A 48 -6.30 -4.11 -6.50
CA GLU A 48 -7.18 -5.25 -6.69
C GLU A 48 -7.13 -6.10 -5.43
N LYS A 49 -8.29 -6.31 -4.79
CA LYS A 49 -8.39 -7.10 -3.57
C LYS A 49 -8.97 -8.46 -3.88
N ARG A 50 -8.33 -9.50 -3.36
CA ARG A 50 -8.87 -10.87 -3.31
C ARG A 50 -9.58 -11.12 -1.99
N LEU A 51 -10.51 -12.07 -2.00
CA LEU A 51 -11.07 -12.61 -0.76
C LEU A 51 -10.01 -13.45 -0.05
N THR A 52 -10.02 -13.40 1.27
CA THR A 52 -9.21 -14.30 2.09
C THR A 52 -9.73 -15.72 2.01
N LYS A 53 -8.79 -16.68 2.05
CA LYS A 53 -9.12 -18.11 1.99
C LYS A 53 -9.47 -18.69 3.37
N LEU A 54 -9.20 -17.92 4.43
CA LEU A 54 -9.27 -18.37 5.81
C LEU A 54 -10.13 -17.40 6.62
N GLY A 55 -11.06 -17.95 7.40
CA GLY A 55 -12.00 -17.19 8.21
C GLY A 55 -12.45 -18.00 9.43
N HIS A 56 -11.67 -17.93 10.50
CA HIS A 56 -11.91 -18.71 11.72
C HIS A 56 -12.20 -17.83 12.94
N PHE A 57 -11.96 -16.52 12.86
CA PHE A 57 -12.14 -15.57 13.96
C PHE A 57 -13.40 -14.69 13.79
N GLY A 58 -14.24 -15.00 12.81
CA GLY A 58 -15.55 -14.40 12.62
C GLY A 58 -15.47 -12.91 12.27
N ALA A 59 -15.87 -12.05 13.20
CA ALA A 59 -15.89 -10.60 12.98
C ALA A 59 -14.49 -9.97 12.88
N LEU A 60 -13.47 -10.64 13.43
CA LEU A 60 -12.07 -10.18 13.41
C LEU A 60 -11.32 -10.61 12.14
N ASP A 61 -11.92 -11.46 11.31
CA ASP A 61 -11.26 -11.95 10.11
C ASP A 61 -11.08 -10.84 9.08
N VAL A 62 -9.84 -10.73 8.57
CA VAL A 62 -9.57 -9.94 7.38
C VAL A 62 -10.33 -10.58 6.22
N LYS A 63 -11.33 -9.89 5.67
CA LYS A 63 -12.18 -10.42 4.58
C LYS A 63 -11.56 -10.25 3.19
N LYS A 64 -10.72 -9.23 3.03
CA LYS A 64 -10.14 -8.84 1.75
C LYS A 64 -8.66 -8.50 1.93
N VAL A 65 -7.82 -9.08 1.08
CA VAL A 65 -6.37 -8.84 1.04
C VAL A 65 -6.01 -8.32 -0.34
N SER A 66 -5.09 -7.37 -0.45
CA SER A 66 -4.60 -6.88 -1.74
C SER A 66 -3.88 -8.00 -2.50
N LYS A 67 -3.99 -8.00 -3.83
CA LYS A 67 -3.23 -8.92 -4.68
C LYS A 67 -1.73 -8.73 -4.45
N GLY A 68 -0.97 -9.83 -4.53
CA GLY A 68 0.46 -9.83 -4.18
C GLY A 68 0.73 -9.81 -2.66
N LYS A 69 -0.30 -9.79 -1.80
CA LYS A 69 -0.16 -9.84 -0.34
C LYS A 69 -0.88 -11.06 0.26
N ILE A 70 -0.44 -11.45 1.44
CA ILE A 70 -1.06 -12.49 2.28
C ILE A 70 -1.19 -12.01 3.71
N SER A 71 -2.24 -12.46 4.39
CA SER A 71 -2.36 -12.27 5.83
C SER A 71 -1.42 -13.21 6.59
N ILE A 72 -1.12 -12.90 7.85
CA ILE A 72 -0.29 -13.77 8.70
C ILE A 72 -0.89 -15.17 8.87
N VAL A 73 -2.22 -15.27 8.99
CA VAL A 73 -2.89 -16.55 9.18
C VAL A 73 -2.79 -17.40 7.90
N GLU A 74 -2.95 -16.78 6.73
CA GLU A 74 -2.73 -17.44 5.45
C GLU A 74 -1.26 -17.87 5.27
N ALA A 75 -0.30 -17.01 5.62
CA ALA A 75 1.13 -17.33 5.53
C ALA A 75 1.48 -18.56 6.38
N LEU A 76 1.03 -18.60 7.64
CA LEU A 76 1.27 -19.75 8.52
C LEU A 76 0.61 -21.03 8.01
N THR A 77 -0.64 -20.94 7.54
CA THR A 77 -1.39 -22.08 7.01
C THR A 77 -0.74 -22.64 5.75
N LEU A 78 -0.34 -21.75 4.85
CA LEU A 78 0.39 -22.06 3.63
C LEU A 78 1.69 -22.81 3.92
N LEU A 79 2.52 -22.26 4.81
CA LEU A 79 3.81 -22.84 5.18
C LEU A 79 3.64 -24.21 5.81
N ASN A 80 2.63 -24.37 6.68
CA ASN A 80 2.31 -25.66 7.28
C ASN A 80 1.90 -26.70 6.22
N ASN A 81 1.02 -26.30 5.29
CA ASN A 81 0.57 -27.18 4.21
C ASN A 81 1.71 -27.59 3.27
N HIS A 82 2.62 -26.67 2.94
CA HIS A 82 3.82 -26.96 2.15
C HIS A 82 4.76 -27.93 2.89
N LYS A 83 4.96 -27.75 4.20
CA LYS A 83 5.77 -28.66 5.02
C LYS A 83 5.18 -30.08 5.08
N LEU A 84 3.86 -30.20 5.23
CA LEU A 84 3.19 -31.50 5.33
C LEU A 84 3.11 -32.22 3.97
N HIS A 85 2.81 -31.48 2.90
CA HIS A 85 2.58 -32.04 1.57
C HIS A 85 3.23 -31.20 0.46
N PRO A 86 4.57 -31.19 0.37
CA PRO A 86 5.30 -30.34 -0.56
C PRO A 86 5.01 -30.65 -2.03
N GLN A 87 4.68 -31.91 -2.36
CA GLN A 87 4.31 -32.34 -3.71
C GLN A 87 2.96 -31.77 -4.17
N ILE A 88 2.03 -31.56 -3.23
CA ILE A 88 0.68 -31.05 -3.54
C ILE A 88 0.68 -29.52 -3.46
N TRP A 89 1.39 -28.95 -2.50
CA TRP A 89 1.47 -27.51 -2.26
C TRP A 89 2.76 -26.96 -2.85
N THR A 90 2.94 -27.08 -4.16
CA THR A 90 4.11 -26.53 -4.87
C THR A 90 4.08 -25.00 -4.89
N ALA A 91 5.25 -24.36 -5.05
CA ALA A 91 5.36 -22.91 -5.14
C ALA A 91 4.44 -22.31 -6.24
N GLU A 92 4.29 -23.00 -7.36
CA GLU A 92 3.40 -22.60 -8.46
C GLU A 92 1.92 -22.62 -8.05
N LYS A 93 1.48 -23.68 -7.36
CA LYS A 93 0.10 -23.77 -6.86
C LYS A 93 -0.17 -22.66 -5.85
N ILE A 94 0.79 -22.39 -4.98
CA ILE A 94 0.70 -21.36 -3.95
C ILE A 94 0.57 -19.97 -4.58
N ALA A 95 1.43 -19.68 -5.56
CA ALA A 95 1.42 -18.42 -6.30
C ALA A 95 0.05 -18.18 -6.96
N ALA A 96 -0.49 -19.21 -7.63
CA ALA A 96 -1.80 -19.15 -8.26
C ALA A 96 -2.94 -18.97 -7.24
N GLU A 97 -2.95 -19.76 -6.16
CA GLU A 97 -4.03 -19.79 -5.17
C GLU A 97 -4.16 -18.46 -4.40
N TYR A 98 -3.03 -17.83 -4.08
CA TYR A 98 -2.97 -16.59 -3.29
C TYR A 98 -2.68 -15.33 -4.11
N SER A 99 -2.61 -15.44 -5.44
CA SER A 99 -2.26 -14.33 -6.35
C SER A 99 -0.95 -13.65 -5.96
N LEU A 100 0.10 -14.45 -5.75
CA LEU A 100 1.45 -14.02 -5.40
C LEU A 100 2.40 -14.19 -6.58
N GLU A 101 3.50 -13.43 -6.58
CA GLU A 101 4.58 -13.65 -7.52
C GLU A 101 5.37 -14.91 -7.16
N LEU A 102 5.72 -15.72 -8.16
CA LEU A 102 6.44 -16.98 -7.93
C LEU A 102 7.80 -16.74 -7.24
N LYS A 103 8.47 -15.63 -7.57
CA LYS A 103 9.73 -15.24 -6.94
C LYS A 103 9.55 -15.01 -5.43
N ASP A 104 8.53 -14.27 -5.05
CA ASP A 104 8.22 -13.97 -3.65
C ASP A 104 7.82 -15.23 -2.89
N VAL A 105 7.08 -16.15 -3.53
CA VAL A 105 6.74 -17.44 -2.93
C VAL A 105 7.98 -18.28 -2.69
N ASN A 106 8.90 -18.36 -3.65
CA ASN A 106 10.15 -19.11 -3.46
C ASN A 106 10.98 -18.51 -2.31
N SER A 107 11.12 -17.19 -2.26
CA SER A 107 11.80 -16.50 -1.15
C SER A 107 11.10 -16.73 0.18
N LEU A 108 9.76 -16.77 0.20
CA LEU A 108 8.97 -17.06 1.40
C LEU A 108 9.25 -18.49 1.90
N LEU A 109 9.25 -19.48 1.00
CA LEU A 109 9.46 -20.88 1.38
C LEU A 109 10.91 -21.16 1.83
N GLU A 110 11.88 -20.45 1.27
CA GLU A 110 13.30 -20.62 1.59
C GLU A 110 13.70 -19.89 2.88
N PHE A 111 13.26 -18.64 3.06
CA PHE A 111 13.79 -17.76 4.11
C PHE A 111 12.85 -17.53 5.28
N PHE A 112 11.54 -17.76 5.13
CA PHE A 112 10.58 -17.48 6.19
C PHE A 112 10.29 -18.74 7.03
N ILE A 113 11.06 -18.91 8.10
CA ILE A 113 10.91 -19.99 9.07
C ILE A 113 10.41 -19.38 10.39
N PRO A 114 9.07 -19.30 10.62
CA PRO A 114 8.53 -18.54 11.74
C PRO A 114 8.77 -19.23 13.10
N PHE A 115 8.71 -20.56 13.14
CA PHE A 115 9.01 -21.36 14.32
C PHE A 115 9.42 -22.77 13.91
N THR A 116 10.46 -23.29 14.57
CA THR A 116 10.86 -24.69 14.51
C THR A 116 10.29 -25.36 15.76
N ILE A 117 9.29 -26.21 15.59
CA ILE A 117 8.77 -27.03 16.69
C ILE A 117 9.75 -28.19 16.85
N GLU A 118 10.65 -28.09 17.83
CA GLU A 118 11.40 -29.25 18.30
C GLU A 118 10.49 -30.06 19.23
N GLU A 119 10.12 -31.27 18.80
CA GLU A 119 9.50 -32.23 19.72
C GLU A 119 10.55 -32.65 20.74
N PHE A 120 10.40 -32.19 21.98
CA PHE A 120 11.23 -32.68 23.08
C PHE A 120 11.07 -34.20 23.16
N PRO A 121 12.18 -34.96 23.27
CA PRO A 121 12.12 -36.40 23.49
C PRO A 121 11.22 -36.68 24.69
N LYS A 122 10.25 -37.58 24.53
CA LYS A 122 9.30 -37.97 25.60
C LYS A 122 9.98 -38.76 26.73
N GLU A 123 11.30 -38.91 26.70
CA GLU A 123 12.03 -39.70 27.69
C GLU A 123 12.29 -38.91 28.98
N THR A 124 11.45 -39.22 29.97
CA THR A 124 11.78 -39.30 31.40
C THR A 124 11.94 -37.99 32.18
N LYS A 125 10.88 -37.19 32.27
CA LYS A 125 10.67 -36.41 33.49
C LYS A 125 10.23 -37.38 34.59
N LYS A 126 11.19 -37.90 35.37
CA LYS A 126 10.88 -38.62 36.62
C LYS A 126 10.00 -37.68 37.46
N ALA A 127 8.80 -38.14 37.77
CA ALA A 127 7.92 -37.43 38.69
C ALA A 127 8.67 -37.15 39.99
N ILE A 128 8.73 -35.89 40.39
CA ILE A 128 9.17 -35.52 41.73
C ILE A 128 8.10 -36.08 42.67
N LYS A 129 8.46 -37.12 43.42
CA LYS A 129 7.57 -37.70 44.43
C LYS A 129 7.38 -36.66 45.54
N SER A 130 6.12 -36.36 45.85
CA SER A 130 5.71 -35.59 47.02
C SER A 130 5.95 -36.37 48.31
#